data_AF-A0AA43MA75-F1
#
_entry.id   AF-A0AA43MA75-F1
#
_cell.length_a   1.000
_cell.length_b   1.000
_cell.length_c   1.000
_cell.angle_alpha   90.00
_cell.angle_beta   90.00
_cell.angle_gamma   90.00
#
_symmetry.space_group_name_H-M   'P 1'
#
loop_
_entity.id
_entity.type
_entity.pdbx_description
1 polymer ?
#
loop_
_entity_poly.entity_id
_entity_poly.type
_entity_poly.pdbx_seq_one_letter_code
_entity_poly.pdbx_strand_id
1 'polypeptide(L)'
;MRNDEKIANDWLKQNGIAIKHMDKMDLCLQQAQMVATNLLKYHAEWLNSDERDLLTTYTKTVQIRARQNKACRAMAYKVLNLGKRTNRKLFKQYRSTNTHR
;
A
#
# COMPACT_ATOMS: atom_id res chain seq x y z
N MET A 1 14.60 23.67 -3.39
CA MET A 1 14.54 22.20 -3.23
C MET A 1 15.46 21.62 -4.29
N ARG A 2 16.43 20.78 -3.89
CA ARG A 2 17.35 20.10 -4.82
C ARG A 2 16.56 19.16 -5.74
N ASN A 3 17.10 18.84 -6.92
CA ASN A 3 16.41 17.94 -7.86
C ASN A 3 16.06 16.59 -7.21
N ASP A 4 16.98 16.05 -6.42
CA ASP A 4 16.85 14.76 -5.73
C ASP A 4 15.72 14.79 -4.69
N GLU A 5 15.56 15.91 -3.98
CA GLU A 5 14.47 16.13 -3.02
C GLU A 5 13.11 16.20 -3.74
N LYS A 6 13.06 16.78 -4.95
CA LYS A 6 11.85 16.79 -5.78
C LYS A 6 11.46 15.39 -6.20
N ILE A 7 12.41 14.64 -6.74
CA ILE A 7 12.23 13.26 -7.20
C ILE A 7 11.75 12.37 -6.04
N ALA A 8 12.39 12.47 -4.87
CA ALA A 8 11.99 11.73 -3.67
C ALA A 8 10.56 12.07 -3.25
N ASN A 9 10.20 13.36 -3.24
CA ASN A 9 8.85 13.80 -2.88
C ASN A 9 7.77 13.31 -3.84
N ASP A 10 8.06 13.31 -5.14
CA ASP A 10 7.13 12.81 -6.13
C ASP A 10 6.94 11.30 -6.00
N TRP A 11 8.03 10.54 -5.73
CA TRP A 11 7.96 9.11 -5.46
C TRP A 11 7.12 8.80 -4.20
N LEU A 12 7.32 9.56 -3.11
CA LEU A 12 6.53 9.40 -1.88
C LEU A 12 5.04 9.62 -2.14
N LYS A 13 4.69 10.70 -2.86
CA LYS A 13 3.30 11.01 -3.21
C LYS A 13 2.67 9.92 -4.08
N GLN A 14 3.40 9.38 -5.05
CA GLN A 14 2.93 8.28 -5.89
C GLN A 14 2.60 7.02 -5.08
N ASN A 15 3.30 6.81 -3.96
CA ASN A 15 3.08 5.70 -3.03
C ASN A 15 2.18 6.08 -1.84
N GLY A 16 1.48 7.22 -1.90
CA GLY A 16 0.52 7.64 -0.89
C GLY A 16 1.15 8.07 0.44
N ILE A 17 2.45 8.41 0.47
CA ILE A 17 3.15 8.91 1.65
C ILE A 17 3.36 10.41 1.51
N ALA A 18 2.88 11.19 2.49
CA ALA A 18 3.23 12.61 2.56
C ALA A 18 4.62 12.77 3.19
N ILE A 19 5.45 13.67 2.67
CA ILE A 19 6.82 13.92 3.15
C ILE A 19 6.88 14.15 4.68
N LYS A 20 5.87 14.83 5.25
CA LYS A 20 5.75 15.11 6.69
C LYS A 20 5.59 13.86 7.58
N HIS A 21 5.33 12.71 6.98
CA HIS A 21 5.16 11.42 7.67
C HIS A 21 6.37 10.49 7.48
N MET A 22 7.29 10.80 6.57
CA MET A 22 8.43 9.93 6.24
C MET A 22 9.35 9.67 7.45
N ASP A 23 9.61 10.70 8.27
CA ASP A 23 10.49 10.64 9.44
C ASP A 23 9.78 10.16 10.71
N LYS A 24 8.46 10.36 10.79
CA LYS A 24 7.66 10.18 12.02
C LYS A 24 6.82 8.92 12.05
N MET A 25 6.54 8.32 10.89
CA MET A 25 5.69 7.15 10.78
C MET A 25 6.51 5.88 10.89
N ASP A 26 6.02 4.89 11.63
CA ASP A 26 6.65 3.58 11.72
C ASP A 26 6.81 2.93 10.32
N LEU A 27 7.94 2.27 10.08
CA LEU A 27 8.29 1.70 8.77
C LEU A 27 7.26 0.67 8.28
N CYS A 28 6.69 -0.14 9.18
CA CYS A 28 5.65 -1.11 8.81
C CYS A 28 4.39 -0.39 8.32
N LEU A 29 4.02 0.72 8.97
CA LEU A 29 2.89 1.53 8.55
C LEU A 29 3.13 2.20 7.19
N GLN A 30 4.35 2.69 6.95
CA GLN A 30 4.77 3.21 5.65
C GLN A 30 4.67 2.14 4.57
N GLN A 31 5.26 0.96 4.80
CA GLN A 31 5.24 -0.13 3.84
C GLN A 31 3.81 -0.57 3.49
N ALA A 32 2.95 -0.70 4.50
CA ALA A 32 1.55 -1.02 4.29
C ALA A 32 0.80 0.09 3.53
N GLN A 33 1.16 1.36 3.74
CA GLN A 33 0.56 2.47 2.97
C GLN A 33 0.89 2.35 1.48
N MET A 34 2.16 2.08 1.16
CA MET A 34 2.57 1.85 -0.23
C MET A 34 1.82 0.68 -0.86
N VAL A 35 1.71 -0.45 -0.14
CA VAL A 35 0.98 -1.64 -0.61
C VAL A 35 -0.49 -1.33 -0.84
N ALA A 36 -1.16 -0.65 0.11
CA ALA A 36 -2.57 -0.29 -0.03
C ALA A 36 -2.80 0.64 -1.23
N THR A 37 -1.97 1.67 -1.38
CA THR A 37 -2.05 2.61 -2.52
C THR A 37 -1.84 1.88 -3.84
N ASN A 38 -0.85 1.01 -3.94
CA ASN A 38 -0.55 0.30 -5.18
C ASN A 38 -1.65 -0.72 -5.54
N LEU A 39 -2.18 -1.45 -4.56
CA LEU A 39 -3.30 -2.37 -4.79
C LEU A 39 -4.55 -1.64 -5.28
N LEU A 40 -4.92 -0.52 -4.64
CA LEU A 40 -6.07 0.29 -5.06
C LEU A 40 -5.88 0.92 -6.44
N LYS A 41 -4.64 1.31 -6.78
CA LYS A 41 -4.35 2.00 -8.04
C LYS A 41 -4.22 1.07 -9.23
N TYR A 42 -3.60 -0.09 -9.05
CA TYR A 42 -3.17 -0.94 -10.17
C TYR A 42 -3.81 -2.33 -10.18
N HIS A 43 -4.41 -2.77 -9.07
CA HIS A 43 -4.91 -4.13 -8.91
C HIS A 43 -6.31 -4.18 -8.26
N ALA A 44 -7.09 -3.11 -8.40
CA ALA A 44 -8.41 -3.01 -7.77
C ALA A 44 -9.37 -4.10 -8.25
N GLU A 45 -9.23 -4.54 -9.50
CA GLU A 45 -9.99 -5.63 -10.12
C GLU A 45 -9.77 -6.99 -9.44
N TRP A 46 -8.68 -7.17 -8.69
CA TRP A 46 -8.39 -8.38 -7.92
C TRP A 46 -8.94 -8.37 -6.50
N LEU A 47 -9.57 -7.26 -6.11
CA LEU A 47 -10.06 -7.03 -4.76
C LEU A 47 -11.57 -7.11 -4.71
N ASN A 48 -12.09 -7.82 -3.69
CA ASN A 48 -13.50 -7.75 -3.34
C ASN A 48 -13.84 -6.46 -2.58
N SER A 49 -15.13 -6.25 -2.27
CA SER A 49 -15.62 -5.05 -1.56
C SER A 49 -14.90 -4.85 -0.22
N ASP A 50 -14.84 -5.89 0.60
CA ASP A 50 -14.29 -5.82 1.97
C ASP A 50 -12.79 -5.51 1.96
N GLU A 51 -12.06 -6.07 0.98
CA GLU A 51 -10.65 -5.78 0.76
C GLU A 51 -10.45 -4.32 0.34
N ARG A 52 -11.28 -3.79 -0.57
CA ARG A 52 -11.21 -2.37 -0.98
C ARG A 52 -11.54 -1.45 0.19
N ASP A 53 -12.50 -1.80 1.02
CA ASP A 53 -12.89 -1.04 2.21
C ASP A 53 -11.77 -1.04 3.27
N LEU A 54 -11.13 -2.20 3.49
CA LEU A 54 -9.95 -2.29 4.35
C LEU A 54 -8.83 -1.36 3.87
N LEU A 55 -8.47 -1.43 2.58
CA LEU A 55 -7.40 -0.60 2.01
C LEU A 55 -7.74 0.89 2.06
N THR A 56 -8.97 1.26 1.71
CA THR A 56 -9.44 2.66 1.74
C THR A 56 -9.47 3.21 3.17
N THR A 57 -9.92 2.40 4.13
CA THR A 57 -9.95 2.78 5.54
C THR A 57 -8.54 2.95 6.10
N TYR A 58 -7.65 2.00 5.77
CA TYR A 58 -6.25 2.05 6.19
C TYR A 58 -5.54 3.29 5.65
N THR A 59 -5.67 3.57 4.35
CA THR A 59 -4.98 4.70 3.70
C THR A 59 -5.39 6.06 4.27
N LYS A 60 -6.64 6.22 4.71
CA LYS A 60 -7.10 7.41 5.42
C LYS A 60 -6.62 7.44 6.88
N THR A 61 -6.66 6.30 7.55
CA THR A 61 -6.37 6.19 8.98
C THR A 61 -4.89 6.42 9.29
N VAL A 62 -3.99 5.84 8.49
CA VAL A 62 -2.54 5.86 8.75
C VAL A 62 -1.93 7.26 8.64
N GLN A 63 -2.55 8.16 7.87
CA GLN A 63 -2.12 9.56 7.73
C GLN A 63 -2.38 10.40 8.98
N ILE A 64 -3.26 9.93 9.88
CA ILE A 64 -3.61 10.64 11.10
C ILE A 64 -2.73 10.10 12.23
N ARG A 65 -1.72 10.88 12.65
CA ARG A 65 -0.74 10.47 13.68
C ARG A 65 -1.39 9.94 14.96
N ALA A 66 -2.44 10.61 15.45
CA ALA A 66 -3.18 10.18 16.65
C ALA A 66 -3.87 8.81 16.49
N ARG A 67 -4.09 8.35 15.26
CA ARG A 67 -4.71 7.06 14.94
C ARG A 67 -3.71 5.95 14.59
N GLN A 68 -2.39 6.23 14.60
CA GLN A 68 -1.31 5.24 14.41
C GLN A 68 -1.11 4.33 15.63
N ASN A 69 -2.22 3.85 16.20
CA ASN A 69 -2.28 3.02 17.40
C ASN A 69 -2.19 1.52 17.07
N LYS A 70 -2.38 0.66 18.07
CA LYS A 70 -2.34 -0.81 17.93
C LYS A 70 -3.33 -1.34 16.87
N ALA A 71 -4.51 -0.74 16.75
CA ALA A 71 -5.49 -1.14 15.74
C ALA A 71 -5.02 -0.80 14.32
N CYS A 72 -4.40 0.36 14.12
CA CYS A 72 -3.77 0.73 12.86
C CYS A 72 -2.63 -0.23 12.47
N ARG A 73 -1.78 -0.64 13.41
CA ARG A 73 -0.77 -1.69 13.16
C ARG A 73 -1.40 -3.02 12.79
N ALA A 74 -2.48 -3.42 13.46
CA ALA A 74 -3.19 -4.65 13.10
C ALA A 74 -3.76 -4.58 11.67
N MET A 75 -4.30 -3.42 11.25
CA MET A 75 -4.70 -3.20 9.86
C MET A 75 -3.51 -3.28 8.90
N ALA A 76 -2.35 -2.70 9.25
CA ALA A 76 -1.15 -2.76 8.42
C ALA A 76 -0.75 -4.20 8.09
N TYR A 77 -0.76 -5.11 9.08
CA TYR A 77 -0.50 -6.53 8.82
C TYR A 77 -1.52 -7.17 7.89
N LYS A 78 -2.82 -6.83 8.02
CA LYS A 78 -3.86 -7.31 7.10
C LYS A 78 -3.60 -6.84 5.67
N VAL A 79 -3.22 -5.56 5.50
CA VAL A 79 -2.85 -4.98 4.20
C VAL A 79 -1.65 -5.69 3.58
N LEU A 80 -0.58 -5.89 4.35
CA LEU A 80 0.63 -6.58 3.86
C LEU A 80 0.34 -8.02 3.45
N ASN A 81 -0.48 -8.73 4.22
CA ASN A 81 -0.89 -10.09 3.90
C ASN A 81 -1.78 -10.16 2.65
N LEU A 82 -2.68 -9.18 2.47
CA LEU A 82 -3.47 -9.02 1.27
C LEU A 82 -2.57 -8.81 0.04
N GLY A 83 -1.59 -7.90 0.12
CA GLY A 83 -0.60 -7.67 -0.94
C GLY A 83 0.13 -8.95 -1.33
N LYS A 84 0.61 -9.73 -0.36
CA LYS A 84 1.23 -11.04 -0.62
C LYS A 84 0.26 -12.02 -1.32
N ARG A 85 -1.01 -12.06 -0.90
CA ARG A 85 -2.03 -12.93 -1.50
C ARG A 85 -2.33 -12.53 -2.95
N THR A 86 -2.53 -11.24 -3.21
CA THR A 86 -2.79 -10.73 -4.55
C THR A 86 -1.61 -10.97 -5.47
N ASN A 87 -0.37 -10.74 -5.01
CA ASN A 87 0.83 -11.03 -5.79
C ASN A 87 0.94 -12.52 -6.17
N ARG A 88 0.60 -13.43 -5.25
CA ARG A 88 0.55 -14.88 -5.57
C ARG A 88 -0.49 -15.21 -6.64
N LYS A 89 -1.66 -14.55 -6.63
CA LYS A 89 -2.70 -14.74 -7.66
C LYS A 89 -2.20 -14.25 -9.03
N LEU A 90 -1.68 -13.03 -9.08
CA LEU A 90 -1.12 -12.42 -10.29
C LEU A 90 -0.01 -13.28 -10.89
N PHE A 91 0.93 -13.74 -10.05
CA PHE A 91 2.03 -14.59 -10.52
C PHE A 91 1.53 -15.93 -11.08
N LYS A 92 0.55 -16.57 -10.45
CA LYS A 92 -0.06 -17.81 -10.98
C LYS A 92 -0.71 -17.58 -12.34
N GLN A 93 -1.47 -16.50 -12.49
CA GLN A 93 -2.09 -16.15 -13.77
C GLN A 93 -1.02 -15.88 -14.83
N TYR A 94 -0.01 -15.07 -14.53
CA TYR A 94 1.10 -14.78 -15.44
C TYR A 94 1.81 -16.06 -15.92
N ARG A 95 2.04 -17.04 -15.04
CA ARG A 95 2.60 -18.33 -15.44
C ARG A 95 1.64 -19.08 -16.36
N SER A 96 0.36 -19.18 -16.02
CA SER A 96 -0.61 -19.87 -16.88
C SER A 96 -0.70 -19.27 -18.29
N THR A 97 -0.69 -17.94 -18.41
CA THR A 97 -0.80 -17.26 -19.72
C THR A 97 0.48 -17.34 -20.55
N ASN A 98 1.65 -17.43 -19.92
CA ASN A 98 2.93 -17.54 -20.64
C ASN A 98 3.38 -18.98 -20.89
N THR A 99 2.85 -19.97 -20.18
CA THR A 99 3.11 -21.39 -20.49
C THR A 99 2.34 -21.86 -21.74
N HIS A 100 1.36 -21.08 -22.22
CA HIS A 100 0.57 -21.38 -23.44
C HIS A 100 0.90 -20.43 -24.60
N ARG A 101 2.02 -19.71 -24.53
CA ARG A 101 2.63 -18.95 -25.62
C ARG A 101 3.91 -19.63 -26.05
#